data_AF-A0A7C6B2C4-F1
#
_entry.id   AF-A0A7C6B2C4-F1
#
_cell.length_a   1.000
_cell.length_b   1.000
_cell.length_c   1.000
_cell.angle_alpha   90.00
_cell.angle_beta   90.00
_cell.angle_gamma   90.00
#
_symmetry.space_group_name_H-M   'P 1'
#
loop_
_entity.id
_entity.type
_entity.pdbx_description
1 polymer ?
#
loop_
_entity_poly.entity_id
_entity_poly.type
_entity_poly.pdbx_seq_one_letter_code
_entity_poly.pdbx_strand_id
1 'polypeptide(L)'
;GNREFPRRLFVAAANTNNVYAVGVSETGRLQLLEVINVAMTPRQPAGMTPSALALGPDGKRLFVVCSDANAVAIADISEAQSHVLGFIPTGWYPTAAAVLADGTLVVLNGKGVRSYPNPRGPNPARRLSPEQQAFGEPEFVARIQQGTAQFVPPFSDEQLDAYTAAVLANSPYRDAKLVDAGTPKDSPIPSRPGDPSPIQYVIYIVKENRTYDQVLGDIKEGNGDPSLCLFGEEVTPNHHKLARQFALLDNFYVNADVSADGHQWSAAAIAPDYVQKLWPNSYARRRRLNDYQGQEPTATPPAGYLWTNAAAAGVSLRNYGHFVTNRDRPAEDGTQVLVVRDSVLARVTNLHYRGFDVDYPDLERAKIFLKDLADFERTGEMPQLIVMRLGNDHTAGLSPGRIAPRSAVADNDYALGLIVEALTHSRFWPRMAIFVLEDDAQNGPDHVDSHRSPAFVISPYVRRRIVDSTMYNTTSMLRTIELILGLRPMTHFDAAARPMAGLFQSQPD
;
A
#
# COMPACT_ATOMS: atom_id res chain seq x y z
N GLY A 1 -17.86 -38.51 15.51
CA GLY A 1 -18.36 -37.59 14.47
C GLY A 1 -19.75 -37.14 14.84
N ASN A 2 -19.96 -35.83 14.93
CA ASN A 2 -21.23 -35.23 15.38
C ASN A 2 -22.35 -35.63 14.40
N ARG A 3 -23.30 -36.48 14.83
CA ARG A 3 -24.37 -37.06 13.98
C ARG A 3 -25.30 -36.00 13.35
N GLU A 4 -25.17 -34.75 13.76
CA GLU A 4 -25.99 -33.62 13.32
C GLU A 4 -25.57 -32.99 11.98
N PHE A 5 -24.29 -33.12 11.59
CA PHE A 5 -23.72 -32.50 10.39
C PHE A 5 -22.94 -33.52 9.54
N PRO A 6 -23.61 -34.26 8.63
CA PRO A 6 -22.98 -35.30 7.80
C PRO A 6 -21.98 -34.74 6.77
N ARG A 7 -21.99 -33.43 6.49
CA ARG A 7 -21.12 -32.78 5.51
C ARG A 7 -20.47 -31.53 6.11
N ARG A 8 -19.28 -31.20 5.61
CA ARG A 8 -18.56 -29.95 5.91
C ARG A 8 -18.29 -29.19 4.62
N LEU A 9 -18.46 -27.87 4.67
CA LEU A 9 -18.01 -26.91 3.68
C LEU A 9 -16.86 -26.11 4.28
N PHE A 10 -15.85 -25.80 3.47
CA PHE A 10 -14.76 -24.92 3.87
C PHE A 10 -14.87 -23.61 3.09
N VAL A 11 -14.82 -22.50 3.81
CA VAL A 11 -14.98 -21.15 3.25
C VAL A 11 -13.72 -20.37 3.56
N ALA A 12 -12.99 -19.97 2.51
CA ALA A 12 -11.84 -19.08 2.65
C ALA A 12 -12.34 -17.68 3.05
N ALA A 13 -11.87 -17.18 4.20
CA ALA A 13 -12.18 -15.83 4.63
C ALA A 13 -11.06 -14.88 4.18
N ALA A 14 -11.14 -14.47 2.91
CA ALA A 14 -10.23 -13.50 2.34
C ALA A 14 -10.20 -12.23 3.21
N ASN A 15 -9.03 -11.59 3.32
CA ASN A 15 -8.72 -10.50 4.27
C ASN A 15 -8.59 -10.93 5.74
N THR A 16 -8.47 -12.22 6.05
CA THR A 16 -8.18 -12.68 7.42
C THR A 16 -7.01 -13.68 7.40
N ASN A 17 -6.77 -14.34 8.54
CA ASN A 17 -5.92 -15.53 8.60
C ASN A 17 -6.75 -16.82 8.72
N ASN A 18 -8.03 -16.80 8.35
CA ASN A 18 -8.96 -17.85 8.71
C ASN A 18 -9.59 -18.57 7.51
N VAL A 19 -9.86 -19.86 7.71
CA VAL A 19 -10.81 -20.64 6.93
C VAL A 19 -11.93 -21.08 7.88
N TYR A 20 -13.18 -20.89 7.47
CA TYR A 20 -14.33 -21.33 8.25
C TYR A 20 -14.77 -22.72 7.80
N ALA A 21 -14.88 -23.67 8.73
CA ALA A 21 -15.53 -24.94 8.46
C ALA A 21 -17.00 -24.87 8.91
N VAL A 22 -17.90 -25.10 7.97
CA VAL A 22 -19.35 -24.99 8.15
C VAL A 22 -19.97 -26.36 7.98
N GLY A 23 -20.66 -26.84 9.00
CA GLY A 23 -21.43 -28.07 8.98
C GLY A 23 -22.72 -27.88 8.21
N VAL A 24 -23.09 -28.88 7.41
CA VAL A 24 -24.35 -28.91 6.66
C VAL A 24 -25.16 -30.10 7.13
N SER A 25 -26.34 -29.85 7.70
CA SER A 25 -27.26 -30.91 8.12
C SER A 25 -27.91 -31.58 6.89
N GLU A 26 -28.58 -32.73 7.09
CA GLU A 26 -29.40 -33.36 6.04
C GLU A 26 -30.51 -32.42 5.50
N THR A 27 -31.00 -31.50 6.34
CA THR A 27 -32.00 -30.49 5.99
C THR A 27 -31.42 -29.21 5.39
N GLY A 28 -30.09 -29.14 5.19
CA GLY A 28 -29.41 -27.98 4.62
C GLY A 28 -29.14 -26.83 5.59
N ARG A 29 -29.36 -27.01 6.90
CA ARG A 29 -29.00 -26.00 7.91
C ARG A 29 -27.48 -25.90 8.00
N LEU A 30 -26.98 -24.66 7.95
CA LEU A 30 -25.56 -24.33 8.11
C LEU A 30 -25.23 -23.97 9.55
N GLN A 31 -24.13 -24.49 10.08
CA GLN A 31 -23.58 -24.09 11.37
C GLN A 31 -22.06 -23.95 11.28
N LEU A 32 -21.50 -22.84 11.78
CA LEU A 32 -20.05 -22.72 11.96
C LEU A 32 -19.58 -23.77 12.98
N LEU A 33 -18.69 -24.67 12.56
CA LEU A 33 -18.15 -25.73 13.41
C LEU A 33 -16.81 -25.32 14.02
N GLU A 34 -15.94 -24.75 13.21
CA GLU A 34 -14.59 -24.35 13.62
C GLU A 34 -14.05 -23.21 12.74
N VAL A 35 -13.03 -22.54 13.27
CA VAL A 35 -12.22 -21.54 12.58
C VAL A 35 -10.79 -22.07 12.52
N ILE A 36 -10.33 -22.38 11.31
CA ILE A 36 -8.96 -22.84 11.06
C ILE A 36 -8.10 -21.59 10.83
N ASN A 37 -7.24 -21.27 11.78
CA ASN A 37 -6.31 -20.15 11.67
C ASN A 37 -5.01 -20.63 10.99
N VAL A 38 -4.68 -20.03 9.85
CA VAL A 38 -3.48 -20.32 9.04
C VAL A 38 -2.35 -19.31 9.24
N ALA A 39 -2.36 -18.54 10.33
CA ALA A 39 -1.22 -17.72 10.74
C ALA A 39 0.04 -18.57 10.93
N MET A 40 1.20 -18.05 10.51
CA MET A 40 2.49 -18.74 10.63
C MET A 40 3.06 -18.67 12.05
N THR A 41 2.61 -17.69 12.85
CA THR A 41 3.01 -17.53 14.25
C THR A 41 1.80 -17.18 15.13
N PRO A 42 1.86 -17.43 16.46
CA PRO A 42 0.70 -17.25 17.34
C PRO A 42 0.13 -15.83 17.38
N ARG A 43 0.97 -14.80 17.20
CA ARG A 43 0.52 -13.39 17.26
C ARG A 43 0.50 -12.71 15.90
N GLN A 44 0.65 -13.42 14.78
CA GLN A 44 0.66 -12.79 13.47
C GLN A 44 -0.62 -11.99 13.20
N PRO A 45 -0.53 -10.70 12.84
CA PRO A 45 -1.68 -9.92 12.39
C PRO A 45 -2.27 -10.47 11.09
N ALA A 46 -3.37 -9.87 10.63
CA ALA A 46 -3.94 -10.22 9.34
C ALA A 46 -2.93 -10.02 8.20
N GLY A 47 -3.01 -10.89 7.19
CA GLY A 47 -2.14 -10.85 6.00
C GLY A 47 -1.83 -12.21 5.39
N MET A 48 -2.42 -13.31 5.88
CA MET A 48 -2.33 -14.57 5.15
C MET A 48 -3.24 -14.59 3.91
N THR A 49 -4.41 -13.95 4.00
CA THR A 49 -5.41 -13.83 2.93
C THR A 49 -5.71 -15.17 2.24
N PRO A 50 -6.41 -16.10 2.93
CA PRO A 50 -6.96 -17.30 2.30
C PRO A 50 -7.87 -16.93 1.12
N SER A 51 -7.50 -17.33 -0.10
CA SER A 51 -8.19 -16.86 -1.32
C SER A 51 -8.70 -17.99 -2.23
N ALA A 52 -8.22 -19.22 -2.02
CA ALA A 52 -8.66 -20.43 -2.68
C ALA A 52 -8.37 -21.67 -1.81
N LEU A 53 -9.11 -22.75 -2.06
CA LEU A 53 -9.01 -24.01 -1.31
C LEU A 53 -8.96 -25.18 -2.30
N ALA A 54 -8.19 -26.22 -1.96
CA ALA A 54 -8.23 -27.51 -2.65
C ALA A 54 -8.27 -28.65 -1.63
N LEU A 55 -9.05 -29.70 -1.91
CA LEU A 55 -9.08 -30.91 -1.09
C LEU A 55 -8.13 -31.96 -1.68
N GLY A 56 -7.44 -32.67 -0.80
CA GLY A 56 -6.71 -33.88 -1.17
C GLY A 56 -7.67 -34.99 -1.64
N PRO A 57 -7.20 -35.95 -2.46
CA PRO A 57 -8.04 -37.03 -2.99
C PRO A 57 -8.71 -37.90 -1.90
N ASP A 58 -8.09 -38.00 -0.72
CA ASP A 58 -8.59 -38.74 0.44
C ASP A 58 -9.59 -37.95 1.30
N GLY A 59 -9.81 -36.66 0.99
CA GLY A 59 -10.67 -35.76 1.76
C GLY A 59 -10.16 -35.43 3.17
N LYS A 60 -8.89 -35.77 3.49
CA LYS A 60 -8.30 -35.56 4.81
C LYS A 60 -7.39 -34.35 4.90
N ARG A 61 -6.86 -33.88 3.76
CA ARG A 61 -6.02 -32.69 3.71
C ARG A 61 -6.73 -31.55 2.99
N LEU A 62 -6.69 -30.36 3.57
CA LEU A 62 -7.12 -29.11 2.96
C LEU A 62 -5.89 -28.27 2.65
N PHE A 63 -5.74 -27.90 1.38
CA PHE A 63 -4.73 -26.98 0.89
C PHE A 63 -5.34 -25.59 0.80
N VAL A 64 -4.79 -24.65 1.55
CA VAL A 64 -5.28 -23.27 1.68
C VAL A 64 -4.31 -22.33 1.01
N VAL A 65 -4.72 -21.70 -0.08
CA VAL A 65 -3.92 -20.69 -0.77
C VAL A 65 -3.92 -19.41 0.05
N CYS A 66 -2.73 -18.99 0.50
CA CYS A 66 -2.50 -17.76 1.26
C CYS A 66 -1.81 -16.72 0.37
N SER A 67 -2.61 -15.89 -0.32
CA SER A 67 -2.13 -15.03 -1.42
C SER A 67 -1.06 -14.04 -0.97
N ASP A 68 -1.30 -13.31 0.11
CA ASP A 68 -0.39 -12.28 0.60
C ASP A 68 0.87 -12.87 1.26
N ALA A 69 0.82 -14.13 1.68
CA ALA A 69 1.94 -14.83 2.29
C ALA A 69 2.82 -15.59 1.28
N ASN A 70 2.45 -15.63 -0.01
CA ASN A 70 3.12 -16.44 -1.03
C ASN A 70 3.31 -17.90 -0.59
N ALA A 71 2.24 -18.49 -0.03
CA ALA A 71 2.28 -19.84 0.52
C ALA A 71 0.97 -20.61 0.31
N VAL A 72 1.04 -21.92 0.40
CA VAL A 72 -0.11 -22.80 0.62
C VAL A 72 0.00 -23.43 2.00
N ALA A 73 -0.93 -23.13 2.91
CA ALA A 73 -1.03 -23.82 4.18
C ALA A 73 -1.70 -25.18 3.99
N ILE A 74 -1.25 -26.20 4.71
CA ILE A 74 -1.84 -27.54 4.70
C ILE A 74 -2.49 -27.78 6.05
N ALA A 75 -3.78 -28.11 6.05
CA ALA A 75 -4.48 -28.52 7.26
C ALA A 75 -4.93 -29.98 7.16
N ASP A 76 -4.67 -30.77 8.21
CA ASP A 76 -5.38 -32.01 8.45
C ASP A 76 -6.79 -31.67 8.91
N ILE A 77 -7.77 -32.17 8.17
CA ILE A 77 -9.20 -32.00 8.43
C ILE A 77 -9.87 -33.35 8.71
N SER A 78 -9.12 -34.43 8.94
CA SER A 78 -9.67 -35.78 9.14
C SER A 78 -10.43 -35.93 10.46
N GLU A 79 -10.08 -35.12 11.47
CA GLU A 79 -10.71 -35.12 12.78
C GLU A 79 -11.81 -34.06 12.91
N ALA A 80 -12.41 -33.99 14.11
CA ALA A 80 -13.42 -32.99 14.42
C ALA A 80 -12.84 -31.56 14.53
N GLN A 81 -11.58 -31.46 14.95
CA GLN A 81 -10.80 -30.23 14.98
C GLN A 81 -9.67 -30.35 13.96
N SER A 82 -9.52 -29.32 13.14
CA SER A 82 -8.49 -29.28 12.11
C SER A 82 -7.16 -28.78 12.68
N HIS A 83 -6.05 -29.28 12.11
CA HIS A 83 -4.68 -28.92 12.51
C HIS A 83 -3.87 -28.46 11.30
N VAL A 84 -3.32 -27.25 11.35
CA VAL A 84 -2.36 -26.79 10.32
C VAL A 84 -1.05 -27.54 10.50
N LEU A 85 -0.66 -28.29 9.48
CA LEU A 85 0.52 -29.17 9.46
C LEU A 85 1.79 -28.42 9.03
N GLY A 86 1.66 -27.43 8.15
CA GLY A 86 2.80 -26.71 7.59
C GLY A 86 2.43 -25.87 6.36
N PHE A 87 3.45 -25.35 5.69
CA PHE A 87 3.31 -24.42 4.57
C PHE A 87 4.22 -24.80 3.41
N ILE A 88 3.72 -24.67 2.18
CA ILE A 88 4.49 -24.83 0.93
C ILE A 88 4.76 -23.44 0.35
N PRO A 89 6.01 -23.07 0.01
CA PRO A 89 6.30 -21.80 -0.63
C PRO A 89 5.78 -21.77 -2.06
N THR A 90 5.28 -20.61 -2.49
CA THR A 90 4.77 -20.40 -3.84
C THR A 90 5.46 -19.26 -4.56
N GLY A 91 5.06 -19.03 -5.82
CA GLY A 91 5.29 -17.75 -6.48
C GLY A 91 4.48 -16.62 -5.84
N TRP A 92 4.57 -15.44 -6.44
CA TRP A 92 3.92 -14.23 -5.94
C TRP A 92 2.40 -14.25 -6.18
N TYR A 93 1.67 -14.04 -5.09
CA TYR A 93 0.22 -13.89 -5.03
C TYR A 93 -0.49 -15.11 -5.64
N PRO A 94 -0.37 -16.31 -5.03
CA PRO A 94 -1.11 -17.49 -5.48
C PRO A 94 -2.61 -17.24 -5.42
N THR A 95 -3.35 -17.64 -6.44
CA THR A 95 -4.78 -17.34 -6.60
C THR A 95 -5.66 -18.58 -6.71
N ALA A 96 -5.08 -19.74 -6.99
CA ALA A 96 -5.78 -21.00 -7.08
C ALA A 96 -4.86 -22.19 -6.79
N ALA A 97 -5.45 -23.30 -6.36
CA ALA A 97 -4.77 -24.57 -6.22
C ALA A 97 -5.70 -25.73 -6.64
N ALA A 98 -5.11 -26.83 -7.07
CA ALA A 98 -5.80 -28.09 -7.34
C ALA A 98 -4.87 -29.27 -7.02
N VAL A 99 -5.42 -30.39 -6.56
CA VAL A 99 -4.66 -31.63 -6.36
C VAL A 99 -5.04 -32.62 -7.45
N LEU A 100 -4.03 -33.12 -8.16
CA LEU A 100 -4.19 -34.09 -9.24
C LEU A 100 -4.37 -35.50 -8.69
N ALA A 101 -4.80 -36.43 -9.54
CA ALA A 101 -5.08 -37.82 -9.15
C ALA A 101 -3.85 -38.58 -8.62
N ASP A 102 -2.65 -38.20 -9.06
CA ASP A 102 -1.38 -38.75 -8.59
C ASP A 102 -0.88 -38.12 -7.27
N GLY A 103 -1.63 -37.16 -6.71
CA GLY A 103 -1.27 -36.42 -5.50
C GLY A 103 -0.43 -35.17 -5.75
N THR A 104 -0.10 -34.83 -7.00
CA THR A 104 0.60 -33.59 -7.34
C THR A 104 -0.28 -32.38 -7.03
N LEU A 105 0.23 -31.43 -6.25
CA LEU A 105 -0.42 -30.13 -6.00
C LEU A 105 -0.01 -29.16 -7.11
N VAL A 106 -0.99 -28.58 -7.80
CA VAL A 106 -0.80 -27.49 -8.76
C VAL A 106 -1.23 -26.19 -8.10
N VAL A 107 -0.35 -25.19 -8.10
CA VAL A 107 -0.63 -23.83 -7.59
C VAL A 107 -0.50 -22.83 -8.74
N LEU A 108 -1.50 -21.97 -8.90
CA LEU A 108 -1.48 -20.88 -9.88
C LEU A 108 -1.08 -19.57 -9.19
N ASN A 109 0.04 -19.01 -9.59
CA ASN A 109 0.58 -17.75 -9.06
C ASN A 109 0.16 -16.60 -9.97
N GLY A 110 -0.59 -15.64 -9.44
CA GLY A 110 -1.17 -14.54 -10.22
C GLY A 110 -0.13 -13.53 -10.71
N LYS A 111 0.93 -13.28 -9.93
CA LYS A 111 1.96 -12.26 -10.23
C LYS A 111 3.33 -12.87 -10.57
N GLY A 112 3.40 -14.17 -10.80
CA GLY A 112 4.64 -14.84 -11.21
C GLY A 112 5.57 -15.12 -10.03
N VAL A 113 6.84 -14.69 -10.12
CA VAL A 113 7.87 -14.97 -9.09
C VAL A 113 8.69 -13.74 -8.68
N ARG A 114 8.53 -12.62 -9.39
CA ARG A 114 9.23 -11.35 -9.15
C ARG A 114 8.56 -10.23 -9.96
N SER A 115 8.88 -8.99 -9.63
CA SER A 115 8.68 -7.81 -10.47
C SER A 115 9.80 -7.64 -11.51
N TYR A 116 9.64 -6.67 -12.42
CA TYR A 116 10.52 -6.47 -13.56
C TYR A 116 10.75 -4.97 -13.82
N PRO A 117 11.93 -4.58 -14.35
CA PRO A 117 12.12 -3.25 -14.92
C PRO A 117 11.21 -3.04 -16.15
N ASN A 118 10.87 -1.79 -16.42
CA ASN A 118 10.04 -1.38 -17.56
C ASN A 118 10.59 -0.15 -18.27
N PRO A 119 11.83 -0.16 -18.80
CA PRO A 119 12.42 1.01 -19.48
C PRO A 119 11.64 1.44 -20.73
N ARG A 120 10.76 0.58 -21.27
CA ARG A 120 9.82 0.91 -22.36
C ARG A 120 8.38 1.03 -21.87
N GLY A 121 8.19 1.27 -20.57
CA GLY A 121 6.91 1.45 -19.92
C GLY A 121 6.15 2.70 -20.37
N PRO A 122 4.99 2.98 -19.76
CA PRO A 122 4.11 4.07 -20.16
C PRO A 122 4.76 5.44 -20.19
N ASN A 123 4.40 6.26 -21.18
CA ASN A 123 4.88 7.64 -21.25
C ASN A 123 3.71 8.62 -21.45
N PRO A 124 3.26 9.33 -20.39
CA PRO A 124 2.11 10.22 -20.47
C PRO A 124 2.34 11.45 -21.36
N ALA A 125 3.60 11.80 -21.68
CA ALA A 125 3.95 12.89 -22.57
C ALA A 125 4.02 12.48 -24.05
N ARG A 126 3.77 11.20 -24.37
CA ARG A 126 3.83 10.66 -25.74
C ARG A 126 2.45 10.26 -26.25
N ARG A 127 2.21 10.49 -27.53
CA ARG A 127 1.02 9.97 -28.21
C ARG A 127 1.20 8.48 -28.51
N LEU A 128 0.26 7.67 -28.04
CA LEU A 128 0.22 6.23 -28.31
C LEU A 128 -0.06 5.96 -29.80
N SER A 129 0.60 4.94 -30.35
CA SER A 129 0.25 4.40 -31.68
C SER A 129 -1.16 3.80 -31.67
N PRO A 130 -1.84 3.64 -32.83
CA PRO A 130 -3.13 2.96 -32.89
C PRO A 130 -3.11 1.57 -32.25
N GLU A 131 -2.01 0.82 -32.42
CA GLU A 131 -1.81 -0.49 -31.80
C GLU A 131 -1.71 -0.38 -30.27
N GLN A 132 -0.94 0.58 -29.75
CA GLN A 132 -0.83 0.82 -28.30
C GLN A 132 -2.15 1.31 -27.70
N GLN A 133 -2.99 2.02 -28.45
CA GLN A 133 -4.32 2.42 -28.00
C GLN A 133 -5.27 1.21 -27.94
N ALA A 134 -5.23 0.33 -28.93
CA ALA A 134 -6.08 -0.85 -29.00
C ALA A 134 -5.65 -1.93 -28.00
N PHE A 135 -4.35 -2.12 -27.86
CA PHE A 135 -3.76 -3.21 -27.14
C PHE A 135 -2.91 -2.75 -25.97
N GLY A 136 -2.99 -1.52 -25.46
CA GLY A 136 -2.21 -1.04 -24.31
C GLY A 136 -0.72 -0.80 -24.57
N GLU A 137 -0.08 -0.05 -23.68
CA GLU A 137 1.35 0.25 -23.76
C GLU A 137 2.23 -0.99 -23.48
N PRO A 138 3.40 -1.08 -24.15
CA PRO A 138 4.40 -2.08 -23.82
C PRO A 138 4.89 -1.86 -22.38
N GLU A 139 5.25 -2.96 -21.73
CA GLU A 139 5.82 -2.96 -20.38
C GLU A 139 4.99 -2.22 -19.29
N PHE A 140 3.69 -2.04 -19.51
CA PHE A 140 2.77 -1.64 -18.44
C PHE A 140 2.77 -2.71 -17.34
N VAL A 141 2.83 -2.27 -16.07
CA VAL A 141 3.01 -3.14 -14.90
C VAL A 141 2.01 -4.30 -14.85
N ALA A 142 0.73 -4.05 -15.18
CA ALA A 142 -0.31 -5.08 -15.23
C ALA A 142 -0.08 -6.20 -16.28
N ARG A 143 0.91 -6.05 -17.16
CA ARG A 143 1.19 -6.97 -18.28
C ARG A 143 2.52 -7.69 -18.16
N ILE A 144 3.49 -7.06 -17.50
CA ILE A 144 4.82 -7.64 -17.32
C ILE A 144 4.84 -8.67 -16.19
N GLN A 145 3.88 -8.57 -15.26
CA GLN A 145 3.63 -9.61 -14.27
C GLN A 145 2.95 -10.80 -14.93
N GLN A 146 3.76 -11.78 -15.34
CA GLN A 146 3.28 -13.03 -15.92
C GLN A 146 3.09 -14.09 -14.83
N GLY A 147 1.86 -14.58 -14.71
CA GLY A 147 1.55 -15.68 -13.80
C GLY A 147 2.29 -16.97 -14.12
N THR A 148 2.43 -17.85 -13.12
CA THR A 148 3.08 -19.16 -13.27
C THR A 148 2.20 -20.29 -12.73
N ALA A 149 2.41 -21.50 -13.24
CA ALA A 149 1.86 -22.72 -12.65
C ALA A 149 2.99 -23.51 -12.00
N GLN A 150 2.89 -23.74 -10.69
CA GLN A 150 3.85 -24.50 -9.91
C GLN A 150 3.29 -25.91 -9.68
N PHE A 151 4.07 -26.92 -10.01
CA PHE A 151 3.74 -28.32 -9.80
C PHE A 151 4.58 -28.85 -8.63
N VAL A 152 3.93 -29.20 -7.55
CA VAL A 152 4.55 -29.74 -6.34
C VAL A 152 4.23 -31.24 -6.28
N PRO A 153 5.22 -32.12 -6.51
CA PRO A 153 5.02 -33.57 -6.42
C PRO A 153 4.55 -33.97 -5.02
N PRO A 154 3.99 -35.19 -4.85
CA PRO A 154 3.73 -35.75 -3.54
C PRO A 154 4.97 -35.64 -2.64
N PHE A 155 4.77 -35.18 -1.41
CA PHE A 155 5.83 -34.86 -0.45
C PHE A 155 5.64 -35.63 0.85
N SER A 156 6.76 -35.91 1.53
CA SER A 156 6.77 -36.45 2.90
C SER A 156 6.55 -35.35 3.94
N ASP A 157 6.33 -35.75 5.19
CA ASP A 157 6.24 -34.81 6.31
C ASP A 157 7.57 -34.06 6.51
N GLU A 158 8.72 -34.73 6.35
CA GLU A 158 10.04 -34.10 6.40
C GLU A 158 10.20 -33.02 5.31
N GLN A 159 9.68 -33.27 4.12
CA GLN A 159 9.71 -32.29 3.03
C GLN A 159 8.75 -31.11 3.30
N LEU A 160 7.61 -31.35 3.95
CA LEU A 160 6.72 -30.29 4.42
C LEU A 160 7.38 -29.43 5.50
N ASP A 161 8.15 -30.01 6.42
CA ASP A 161 8.92 -29.27 7.42
C ASP A 161 9.96 -28.37 6.75
N ALA A 162 10.68 -28.89 5.75
CA ALA A 162 11.65 -28.11 4.97
C ALA A 162 10.98 -26.95 4.21
N TYR A 163 9.82 -27.19 3.60
CA TYR A 163 9.03 -26.13 2.95
C TYR A 163 8.53 -25.09 3.95
N THR A 164 8.07 -25.51 5.12
CA THR A 164 7.60 -24.62 6.18
C THR A 164 8.73 -23.71 6.66
N ALA A 165 9.93 -24.28 6.87
CA ALA A 165 11.12 -23.51 7.20
C ALA A 165 11.46 -22.47 6.12
N ALA A 166 11.33 -22.82 4.84
CA ALA A 166 11.55 -21.89 3.73
C ALA A 166 10.52 -20.75 3.71
N VAL A 167 9.23 -21.04 3.93
CA VAL A 167 8.16 -20.02 4.03
C VAL A 167 8.45 -19.05 5.18
N LEU A 168 8.80 -19.58 6.36
CA LEU A 168 9.15 -18.76 7.51
C LEU A 168 10.42 -17.92 7.27
N ALA A 169 11.41 -18.46 6.57
CA ALA A 169 12.64 -17.73 6.22
C ALA A 169 12.37 -16.60 5.20
N ASN A 170 11.47 -16.82 4.25
CA ASN A 170 11.08 -15.83 3.24
C ASN A 170 10.18 -14.72 3.81
N SER A 171 9.46 -14.99 4.90
CA SER A 171 8.66 -13.97 5.59
C SER A 171 9.55 -13.10 6.49
N PRO A 172 9.57 -11.77 6.33
CA PRO A 172 10.30 -10.88 7.23
C PRO A 172 9.61 -10.67 8.59
N TYR A 173 8.37 -11.15 8.78
CA TYR A 173 7.58 -10.96 9.99
C TYR A 173 8.02 -11.91 11.12
N ARG A 174 8.07 -11.42 12.36
CA ARG A 174 8.21 -12.23 13.59
C ARG A 174 7.39 -11.57 14.70
N ASP A 175 6.83 -12.34 15.63
CA ASP A 175 6.00 -11.81 16.73
C ASP A 175 6.71 -10.75 17.59
N ALA A 176 8.03 -10.82 17.71
CA ALA A 176 8.83 -9.80 18.40
C ALA A 176 8.71 -8.41 17.75
N LYS A 177 8.53 -8.32 16.43
CA LYS A 177 8.44 -7.06 15.69
C LYS A 177 7.17 -6.25 15.97
N LEU A 178 6.13 -6.89 16.52
CA LEU A 178 4.94 -6.18 17.02
C LEU A 178 5.27 -5.25 18.18
N VAL A 179 6.28 -5.63 18.97
CA VAL A 179 6.67 -4.92 20.19
C VAL A 179 7.88 -4.04 19.90
N ASP A 180 8.84 -4.55 19.13
CA ASP A 180 10.14 -3.91 18.94
C ASP A 180 10.56 -3.94 17.47
N ALA A 181 10.54 -2.79 16.81
CA ALA A 181 10.87 -2.64 15.40
C ALA A 181 12.39 -2.61 15.14
N GLY A 182 13.21 -2.61 16.19
CA GLY A 182 14.68 -2.63 16.11
C GLY A 182 15.29 -1.31 15.65
N THR A 183 14.70 -0.15 15.97
CA THR A 183 15.30 1.15 15.64
C THR A 183 16.48 1.47 16.58
N PRO A 184 17.47 2.27 16.15
CA PRO A 184 18.57 2.68 17.02
C PRO A 184 18.07 3.42 18.27
N LYS A 185 18.71 3.19 19.43
CA LYS A 185 18.27 3.73 20.73
C LYS A 185 18.15 5.27 20.76
N ASP A 186 19.04 5.97 20.05
CA ASP A 186 19.07 7.43 20.00
C ASP A 186 18.31 7.98 18.77
N SER A 187 17.55 7.13 18.07
CA SER A 187 16.73 7.55 16.93
C SER A 187 15.52 8.34 17.43
N PRO A 188 15.13 9.42 16.73
CA PRO A 188 13.84 10.07 16.99
C PRO A 188 12.66 9.19 16.56
N ILE A 189 12.88 8.12 15.79
CA ILE A 189 11.88 7.10 15.47
C ILE A 189 11.92 6.03 16.57
N PRO A 190 10.87 5.93 17.41
CA PRO A 190 10.86 4.98 18.51
C PRO A 190 10.88 3.54 17.99
N SER A 191 11.44 2.62 18.78
CA SER A 191 11.44 1.20 18.42
C SER A 191 10.11 0.53 18.76
N ARG A 192 9.43 1.00 19.80
CA ARG A 192 8.19 0.42 20.31
C ARG A 192 7.04 1.41 20.19
N PRO A 193 5.84 0.96 19.77
CA PRO A 193 4.65 1.80 19.82
C PRO A 193 4.40 2.34 21.24
N GLY A 194 4.32 3.67 21.37
CA GLY A 194 4.07 4.37 22.63
C GLY A 194 5.35 4.86 23.34
N ASP A 195 6.54 4.43 22.90
CA ASP A 195 7.79 5.06 23.34
C ASP A 195 7.84 6.52 22.83
N PRO A 196 8.45 7.44 23.59
CA PRO A 196 8.44 8.87 23.25
C PRO A 196 9.24 9.17 21.98
N SER A 197 8.69 10.02 21.11
CA SER A 197 9.38 10.65 19.98
C SER A 197 9.46 12.17 20.20
N PRO A 198 10.56 12.84 19.79
CA PRO A 198 10.58 14.30 19.71
C PRO A 198 9.71 14.84 18.56
N ILE A 199 9.32 13.98 17.61
CA ILE A 199 8.39 14.30 16.53
C ILE A 199 6.96 14.08 17.05
N GLN A 200 6.13 15.12 16.94
CA GLN A 200 4.75 15.14 17.43
C GLN A 200 3.72 15.35 16.32
N TYR A 201 4.14 15.95 15.20
CA TYR A 201 3.29 16.26 14.05
C TYR A 201 3.78 15.49 12.83
N VAL A 202 2.89 14.71 12.24
CA VAL A 202 3.15 13.94 11.02
C VAL A 202 2.24 14.45 9.93
N ILE A 203 2.83 14.85 8.81
CA ILE A 203 2.12 15.20 7.57
C ILE A 203 2.37 14.09 6.57
N TYR A 204 1.32 13.39 6.16
CA TYR A 204 1.40 12.29 5.21
C TYR A 204 0.69 12.67 3.93
N ILE A 205 1.47 12.84 2.86
CA ILE A 205 1.01 13.29 1.55
C ILE A 205 1.09 12.11 0.59
N VAL A 206 -0.06 11.67 0.10
CA VAL A 206 -0.16 10.66 -0.96
C VAL A 206 -0.42 11.37 -2.27
N LYS A 207 0.48 11.12 -3.23
CA LYS A 207 0.44 11.66 -4.58
C LYS A 207 -0.02 10.62 -5.61
N GLU A 208 0.06 10.95 -6.90
CA GLU A 208 -0.31 10.10 -8.02
C GLU A 208 0.78 10.07 -9.09
N ASN A 209 0.72 9.13 -10.00
CA ASN A 209 1.60 8.01 -9.84
C ASN A 209 2.85 8.28 -10.68
N ARG A 210 4.04 8.02 -10.17
CA ARG A 210 5.30 8.23 -10.91
C ARG A 210 6.34 7.18 -10.56
N THR A 211 7.15 6.84 -11.57
CA THR A 211 8.38 6.08 -11.33
C THR A 211 9.52 7.00 -10.89
N TYR A 212 10.52 6.43 -10.23
CA TYR A 212 11.70 7.17 -9.78
C TYR A 212 12.43 7.82 -10.97
N ASP A 213 12.73 7.04 -12.02
CA ASP A 213 13.48 7.58 -13.15
C ASP A 213 12.74 8.68 -13.91
N GLN A 214 11.40 8.67 -13.93
CA GLN A 214 10.61 9.72 -14.58
C GLN A 214 10.83 11.11 -13.99
N VAL A 215 11.12 11.18 -12.69
CA VAL A 215 11.18 12.43 -11.93
C VAL A 215 12.59 12.74 -11.48
N LEU A 216 13.33 11.76 -10.96
CA LEU A 216 14.64 11.96 -10.33
C LEU A 216 15.78 11.23 -11.07
N GLY A 217 15.51 10.64 -12.24
CA GLY A 217 16.49 9.90 -13.03
C GLY A 217 17.69 10.74 -13.48
N ASP A 218 17.55 12.07 -13.51
CA ASP A 218 18.59 13.05 -13.85
C ASP A 218 19.45 13.51 -12.66
N ILE A 219 19.16 13.08 -11.43
CA ILE A 219 20.04 13.30 -10.26
C ILE A 219 21.19 12.29 -10.27
N LYS A 220 22.38 12.75 -10.65
CA LYS A 220 23.58 11.93 -10.87
C LYS A 220 24.06 11.15 -9.65
N GLU A 221 23.78 11.64 -8.44
CA GLU A 221 24.21 11.02 -7.20
C GLU A 221 23.45 9.74 -6.87
N GLY A 222 22.23 9.58 -7.40
CA GLY A 222 21.40 8.39 -7.17
C GLY A 222 21.53 7.36 -8.28
N ASN A 223 20.95 6.19 -8.05
CA ASN A 223 20.78 5.14 -9.04
C ASN A 223 19.69 5.51 -10.07
N GLY A 224 19.87 6.56 -10.87
CA GLY A 224 18.92 7.03 -11.88
C GLY A 224 19.36 6.78 -13.31
N ASP A 225 18.40 6.58 -14.22
CA ASP A 225 18.64 6.63 -15.67
C ASP A 225 18.11 7.96 -16.26
N PRO A 226 19.00 8.92 -16.61
CA PRO A 226 18.58 10.21 -17.14
C PRO A 226 17.89 10.12 -18.51
N SER A 227 18.04 9.00 -19.24
CA SER A 227 17.35 8.80 -20.52
C SER A 227 15.85 8.50 -20.36
N LEU A 228 15.43 8.11 -19.15
CA LEU A 228 14.05 7.85 -18.79
C LEU A 228 13.38 9.03 -18.06
N CYS A 229 14.12 10.10 -17.76
CA CYS A 229 13.60 11.28 -17.08
C CYS A 229 12.68 12.11 -17.99
N LEU A 230 11.42 12.25 -17.59
CA LEU A 230 10.37 12.95 -18.35
C LEU A 230 10.01 14.30 -17.72
N PHE A 231 10.17 14.40 -16.41
CA PHE A 231 9.78 15.53 -15.57
C PHE A 231 10.96 15.95 -14.69
N GLY A 232 12.12 16.17 -15.31
CA GLY A 232 13.36 16.58 -14.64
C GLY A 232 13.27 17.94 -13.95
N GLU A 233 14.41 18.44 -13.49
CA GLU A 233 14.47 19.63 -12.62
C GLU A 233 13.81 20.88 -13.22
N GLU A 234 13.71 20.99 -14.55
CA GLU A 234 13.02 22.11 -15.19
C GLU A 234 11.49 22.07 -15.03
N VAL A 235 10.92 20.90 -14.70
CA VAL A 235 9.50 20.69 -14.40
C VAL A 235 9.26 20.53 -12.90
N THR A 236 10.16 19.83 -12.20
CA THR A 236 10.01 19.48 -10.78
C THR A 236 11.13 20.05 -9.88
N PRO A 237 11.40 21.37 -9.93
CA PRO A 237 12.51 21.95 -9.18
C PRO A 237 12.38 21.76 -7.67
N ASN A 238 11.16 21.71 -7.12
CA ASN A 238 10.99 21.50 -5.68
C ASN A 238 11.26 20.05 -5.28
N HIS A 239 10.80 19.05 -6.05
CA HIS A 239 11.14 17.64 -5.80
C HIS A 239 12.66 17.43 -5.82
N HIS A 240 13.35 17.98 -6.82
CA HIS A 240 14.80 17.91 -6.92
C HIS A 240 15.50 18.57 -5.73
N LYS A 241 15.03 19.75 -5.32
CA LYS A 241 15.57 20.46 -4.16
C LYS A 241 15.36 19.66 -2.87
N LEU A 242 14.18 19.08 -2.66
CA LEU A 242 13.87 18.25 -1.50
C LEU A 242 14.78 17.01 -1.44
N ALA A 243 14.94 16.29 -2.55
CA ALA A 243 15.83 15.15 -2.63
C ALA A 243 17.29 15.51 -2.29
N ARG A 244 17.81 16.62 -2.84
CA ARG A 244 19.19 17.06 -2.57
C ARG A 244 19.39 17.62 -1.17
N GLN A 245 18.41 18.30 -0.61
CA GLN A 245 18.54 18.94 0.70
C GLN A 245 18.41 17.93 1.84
N PHE A 246 17.51 16.95 1.71
CA PHE A 246 17.27 15.91 2.69
C PHE A 246 17.96 14.61 2.27
N ALA A 247 17.19 13.58 1.95
CA ALA A 247 17.68 12.31 1.46
C ALA A 247 17.17 12.05 0.04
N LEU A 248 18.07 11.68 -0.86
CA LEU A 248 17.73 11.06 -2.13
C LEU A 248 17.49 9.57 -1.88
N LEU A 249 16.23 9.15 -1.99
CA LEU A 249 15.80 7.76 -1.87
C LEU A 249 15.81 7.10 -3.25
N ASP A 250 16.94 6.48 -3.63
CA ASP A 250 17.11 5.85 -4.96
C ASP A 250 16.70 4.38 -5.03
N ASN A 251 16.15 3.86 -3.92
CA ASN A 251 15.75 2.48 -3.73
C ASN A 251 14.41 2.34 -2.98
N PHE A 252 13.46 3.26 -3.23
CA PHE A 252 12.10 3.24 -2.67
C PHE A 252 11.09 2.64 -3.66
N TYR A 253 10.20 1.78 -3.15
CA TYR A 253 9.21 1.07 -3.97
C TYR A 253 7.79 1.26 -3.46
N VAL A 254 6.84 1.56 -4.35
CA VAL A 254 5.42 1.42 -4.02
C VAL A 254 5.04 -0.06 -3.94
N ASN A 255 4.12 -0.42 -3.05
CA ASN A 255 3.66 -1.80 -2.92
C ASN A 255 2.57 -2.21 -3.94
N ALA A 256 2.09 -1.26 -4.75
CA ALA A 256 0.93 -1.43 -5.62
C ALA A 256 1.28 -1.51 -7.11
N ASP A 257 0.47 -2.25 -7.86
CA ASP A 257 0.56 -2.25 -9.32
C ASP A 257 -0.14 -1.01 -9.91
N VAL A 258 -1.27 -0.57 -9.34
CA VAL A 258 -2.09 0.53 -9.87
C VAL A 258 -2.79 1.31 -8.74
N SER A 259 -3.45 2.42 -9.05
CA SER A 259 -4.07 3.27 -8.03
C SER A 259 -5.16 2.56 -7.21
N ALA A 260 -5.84 1.57 -7.82
CA ALA A 260 -6.86 0.80 -7.12
C ALA A 260 -6.32 0.09 -5.87
N ASP A 261 -5.16 -0.57 -5.96
CA ASP A 261 -4.48 -1.16 -4.82
C ASP A 261 -3.49 -0.21 -4.15
N GLY A 262 -3.03 0.84 -4.83
CA GLY A 262 -2.15 1.91 -4.33
C GLY A 262 -2.71 2.67 -3.16
N HIS A 263 -3.96 3.15 -3.29
CA HIS A 263 -4.65 3.83 -2.19
C HIS A 263 -4.89 2.91 -0.98
N GLN A 264 -5.02 1.60 -1.20
CA GLN A 264 -5.17 0.62 -0.11
C GLN A 264 -3.84 0.38 0.60
N TRP A 265 -2.78 0.08 -0.15
CA TRP A 265 -1.43 -0.09 0.40
C TRP A 265 -0.97 1.13 1.17
N SER A 266 -1.19 2.32 0.62
CA SER A 266 -0.77 3.60 1.20
C SER A 266 -1.58 4.00 2.42
N ALA A 267 -2.71 3.36 2.70
CA ALA A 267 -3.55 3.70 3.84
C ALA A 267 -3.72 2.56 4.86
N ALA A 268 -3.52 1.30 4.47
CA ALA A 268 -3.85 0.14 5.29
C ALA A 268 -2.74 -0.93 5.35
N ALA A 269 -1.60 -0.69 4.68
CA ALA A 269 -0.50 -1.65 4.57
C ALA A 269 -0.94 -3.04 4.04
N ILE A 270 -2.03 -3.09 3.28
CA ILE A 270 -2.51 -4.26 2.54
C ILE A 270 -3.54 -3.81 1.51
N ALA A 271 -3.63 -4.53 0.41
CA ALA A 271 -4.73 -4.42 -0.53
C ALA A 271 -5.61 -5.68 -0.42
N PRO A 272 -6.89 -5.56 -0.04
CA PRO A 272 -7.80 -6.69 0.06
C PRO A 272 -7.85 -7.57 -1.20
N ASP A 273 -8.08 -8.87 -1.04
CA ASP A 273 -8.17 -9.83 -2.16
C ASP A 273 -9.23 -9.42 -3.19
N TYR A 274 -10.33 -8.83 -2.71
CA TYR A 274 -11.36 -8.24 -3.54
C TYR A 274 -10.79 -7.21 -4.52
N VAL A 275 -9.97 -6.28 -4.03
CA VAL A 275 -9.33 -5.24 -4.84
C VAL A 275 -8.34 -5.89 -5.82
N GLN A 276 -7.45 -6.75 -5.31
CA GLN A 276 -6.43 -7.44 -6.11
C GLN A 276 -7.04 -8.24 -7.28
N LYS A 277 -8.19 -8.91 -7.08
CA LYS A 277 -8.87 -9.68 -8.13
C LYS A 277 -9.68 -8.84 -9.11
N LEU A 278 -10.18 -7.68 -8.69
CA LEU A 278 -11.15 -6.91 -9.49
C LEU A 278 -10.56 -5.72 -10.22
N TRP A 279 -9.48 -5.12 -9.72
CA TRP A 279 -8.86 -4.00 -10.43
C TRP A 279 -8.46 -4.35 -11.87
N PRO A 280 -7.97 -5.56 -12.23
CA PRO A 280 -7.61 -5.84 -13.63
C PRO A 280 -8.81 -5.74 -14.57
N ASN A 281 -9.99 -6.18 -14.12
CA ASN A 281 -11.23 -6.07 -14.89
C ASN A 281 -11.73 -4.62 -15.00
N SER A 282 -11.57 -3.82 -13.94
CA SER A 282 -11.88 -2.38 -13.95
C SER A 282 -10.97 -1.63 -14.93
N TYR A 283 -9.66 -1.88 -14.90
CA TYR A 283 -8.68 -1.26 -15.79
C TYR A 283 -8.81 -1.75 -17.24
N ALA A 284 -9.25 -2.99 -17.46
CA ALA A 284 -9.64 -3.50 -18.78
C ALA A 284 -11.00 -2.97 -19.28
N ARG A 285 -11.66 -2.07 -18.54
CA ARG A 285 -12.99 -1.50 -18.85
C ARG A 285 -14.09 -2.56 -19.00
N ARG A 286 -13.90 -3.74 -18.38
CA ARG A 286 -14.89 -4.84 -18.35
C ARG A 286 -15.87 -4.70 -17.20
N ARG A 287 -15.60 -3.78 -16.27
CA ARG A 287 -16.47 -3.40 -15.16
C ARG A 287 -16.47 -1.88 -15.01
N ARG A 288 -17.63 -1.31 -14.70
CA ARG A 288 -17.83 0.14 -14.61
C ARG A 288 -17.87 0.67 -13.17
N LEU A 289 -17.90 -0.22 -12.18
CA LEU A 289 -17.95 0.15 -10.77
C LEU A 289 -16.54 0.52 -10.30
N ASN A 290 -16.41 1.70 -9.69
CA ASN A 290 -15.24 2.07 -8.90
C ASN A 290 -15.50 1.63 -7.45
N ASP A 291 -14.80 0.61 -7.01
CA ASP A 291 -15.00 -0.10 -5.75
C ASP A 291 -13.83 0.05 -4.78
N TYR A 292 -12.93 1.00 -5.05
CA TYR A 292 -11.84 1.36 -4.17
C TYR A 292 -12.10 2.72 -3.50
N GLN A 293 -11.25 3.10 -2.53
CA GLN A 293 -11.35 4.38 -1.81
C GLN A 293 -12.71 4.58 -1.08
N GLY A 294 -13.13 3.56 -0.33
CA GLY A 294 -14.33 3.58 0.51
C GLY A 294 -15.67 3.48 -0.22
N GLN A 295 -15.69 3.09 -1.50
CA GLN A 295 -16.94 2.95 -2.26
C GLN A 295 -17.64 1.59 -2.10
N GLU A 296 -16.88 0.55 -1.75
CA GLU A 296 -17.39 -0.81 -1.58
C GLU A 296 -16.94 -1.37 -0.23
N PRO A 297 -17.87 -1.73 0.68
CA PRO A 297 -17.53 -2.32 1.97
C PRO A 297 -16.63 -3.56 1.87
N THR A 298 -16.79 -4.39 0.83
CA THR A 298 -15.98 -5.59 0.60
C THR A 298 -14.50 -5.28 0.34
N ALA A 299 -14.19 -4.04 -0.09
CA ALA A 299 -12.84 -3.54 -0.28
C ALA A 299 -12.23 -2.92 1.00
N THR A 300 -12.90 -3.06 2.15
CA THR A 300 -12.38 -2.54 3.43
C THR A 300 -11.35 -3.50 4.02
N PRO A 301 -10.13 -3.03 4.32
CA PRO A 301 -9.12 -3.83 5.00
C PRO A 301 -9.57 -4.25 6.42
N PRO A 302 -9.13 -5.42 6.91
CA PRO A 302 -9.63 -6.00 8.16
C PRO A 302 -9.25 -5.18 9.40
N ALA A 303 -8.10 -4.50 9.37
CA ALA A 303 -7.63 -3.64 10.45
C ALA A 303 -8.05 -2.17 10.27
N GLY A 304 -8.85 -1.86 9.24
CA GLY A 304 -9.12 -0.49 8.83
C GLY A 304 -7.90 0.16 8.19
N TYR A 305 -7.72 1.46 8.45
CA TYR A 305 -6.70 2.30 7.83
C TYR A 305 -5.86 3.02 8.91
N LEU A 306 -4.79 3.70 8.50
CA LEU A 306 -3.91 4.49 9.35
C LEU A 306 -4.71 5.48 10.22
N TRP A 307 -5.70 6.16 9.64
CA TRP A 307 -6.57 7.07 10.37
C TRP A 307 -7.52 6.34 11.33
N THR A 308 -7.93 5.10 11.04
CA THR A 308 -8.70 4.26 11.97
C THR A 308 -7.87 3.97 13.22
N ASN A 309 -6.61 3.56 13.03
CA ASN A 309 -5.68 3.31 14.14
C ASN A 309 -5.36 4.58 14.92
N ALA A 310 -5.12 5.70 14.24
CA ALA A 310 -4.87 6.99 14.87
C ALA A 310 -6.05 7.45 15.72
N ALA A 311 -7.28 7.37 15.20
CA ALA A 311 -8.48 7.73 15.94
C ALA A 311 -8.70 6.83 17.16
N ALA A 312 -8.45 5.51 17.02
CA ALA A 312 -8.53 4.56 18.12
C ALA A 312 -7.49 4.83 19.23
N ALA A 313 -6.32 5.37 18.85
CA ALA A 313 -5.27 5.79 19.78
C ALA A 313 -5.47 7.19 20.37
N GLY A 314 -6.52 7.92 19.98
CA GLY A 314 -6.78 9.29 20.42
C GLY A 314 -5.86 10.35 19.79
N VAL A 315 -5.16 10.02 18.70
CA VAL A 315 -4.33 10.96 17.93
C VAL A 315 -5.25 11.96 17.21
N SER A 316 -4.97 13.25 17.33
CA SER A 316 -5.73 14.29 16.64
C SER A 316 -5.45 14.29 15.13
N LEU A 317 -6.50 14.44 14.32
CA LEU A 317 -6.48 14.14 12.89
C LEU A 317 -7.06 15.28 12.04
N ARG A 318 -6.55 15.42 10.81
CA ARG A 318 -7.14 16.24 9.75
C ARG A 318 -6.97 15.57 8.40
N ASN A 319 -8.03 15.59 7.59
CA ASN A 319 -8.04 15.02 6.25
C ASN A 319 -8.19 16.09 5.17
N TYR A 320 -7.34 16.00 4.16
CA TYR A 320 -7.39 16.79 2.95
C TYR A 320 -7.52 15.85 1.74
N GLY A 321 -8.77 15.55 1.37
CA GLY A 321 -9.09 14.95 0.07
C GLY A 321 -9.06 13.42 -0.03
N HIS A 322 -8.79 12.68 1.05
CA HIS A 322 -8.96 11.21 1.03
C HIS A 322 -10.43 10.81 1.17
N PHE A 323 -10.83 9.84 0.34
CA PHE A 323 -12.13 9.14 0.36
C PHE A 323 -13.33 10.10 0.30
N VAL A 324 -13.20 11.17 -0.48
CA VAL A 324 -14.27 12.14 -0.73
C VAL A 324 -14.87 11.95 -2.11
N THR A 325 -16.17 12.26 -2.24
CA THR A 325 -16.81 12.58 -3.51
C THR A 325 -16.86 14.10 -3.63
N ASN A 326 -16.27 14.65 -4.68
CA ASN A 326 -16.33 16.08 -4.98
C ASN A 326 -17.73 16.47 -5.50
N ARG A 327 -18.12 17.73 -5.27
CA ARG A 327 -19.22 18.36 -5.99
C ARG A 327 -18.77 18.71 -7.42
N ASP A 328 -19.70 18.65 -8.36
CA ASP A 328 -19.47 19.11 -9.75
C ASP A 328 -19.13 20.60 -9.79
N ARG A 329 -19.75 21.39 -8.89
CA ARG A 329 -19.45 22.81 -8.68
C ARG A 329 -19.38 23.10 -7.18
N PRO A 330 -18.54 24.05 -6.74
CA PRO A 330 -18.51 24.48 -5.35
C PRO A 330 -19.88 24.98 -4.90
N ALA A 331 -20.24 24.77 -3.63
CA ALA A 331 -21.40 25.42 -3.03
C ALA A 331 -21.16 26.93 -2.86
N GLU A 332 -22.19 27.69 -2.52
CA GLU A 332 -22.10 29.16 -2.35
C GLU A 332 -21.09 29.57 -1.27
N ASP A 333 -20.92 28.76 -0.23
CA ASP A 333 -19.93 28.96 0.84
C ASP A 333 -18.52 28.48 0.45
N GLY A 334 -18.32 28.01 -0.78
CA GLY A 334 -17.06 27.45 -1.27
C GLY A 334 -16.81 26.00 -0.90
N THR A 335 -17.78 25.28 -0.32
CA THR A 335 -17.66 23.84 -0.04
C THR A 335 -17.47 23.05 -1.34
N GLN A 336 -16.42 22.26 -1.41
CA GLN A 336 -16.04 21.43 -2.57
C GLN A 336 -16.49 19.98 -2.42
N VAL A 337 -16.58 19.47 -1.19
CA VAL A 337 -16.88 18.06 -0.91
C VAL A 337 -18.38 17.84 -0.78
N LEU A 338 -18.88 16.77 -1.42
CA LEU A 338 -20.28 16.33 -1.32
C LEU A 338 -20.47 15.27 -0.24
N VAL A 339 -19.60 14.24 -0.25
CA VAL A 339 -19.65 13.09 0.68
C VAL A 339 -18.23 12.75 1.10
N VAL A 340 -18.06 12.38 2.37
CA VAL A 340 -16.88 11.68 2.87
C VAL A 340 -17.30 10.24 3.18
N ARG A 341 -16.64 9.27 2.56
CA ARG A 341 -17.09 7.87 2.56
C ARG A 341 -16.65 7.07 3.78
N ASP A 342 -15.58 7.51 4.44
CA ASP A 342 -15.07 6.90 5.66
C ASP A 342 -15.61 7.63 6.90
N SER A 343 -16.10 6.87 7.88
CA SER A 343 -16.76 7.40 9.07
C SER A 343 -15.82 8.13 10.05
N VAL A 344 -14.53 7.78 10.08
CA VAL A 344 -13.51 8.47 10.85
C VAL A 344 -13.16 9.78 10.14
N LEU A 345 -12.86 9.71 8.84
CA LEU A 345 -12.51 10.89 8.04
C LEU A 345 -13.65 11.91 7.96
N ALA A 346 -14.91 11.47 7.96
CA ALA A 346 -16.08 12.35 7.91
C ALA A 346 -16.10 13.41 9.02
N ARG A 347 -15.46 13.15 10.16
CA ARG A 347 -15.41 14.07 11.31
C ARG A 347 -14.28 15.09 11.23
N VAL A 348 -13.29 14.85 10.38
CA VAL A 348 -12.01 15.59 10.37
C VAL A 348 -11.61 16.11 8.98
N THR A 349 -12.47 15.94 7.97
CA THR A 349 -12.20 16.39 6.60
C THR A 349 -12.44 17.89 6.45
N ASN A 350 -11.49 18.59 5.83
CA ASN A 350 -11.75 19.95 5.36
C ASN A 350 -12.65 19.89 4.10
N LEU A 351 -13.91 20.33 4.23
CA LEU A 351 -14.89 20.24 3.15
C LEU A 351 -14.65 21.25 2.00
N HIS A 352 -13.78 22.25 2.21
CA HIS A 352 -13.33 23.17 1.16
C HIS A 352 -12.14 22.63 0.37
N TYR A 353 -11.48 21.57 0.85
CA TYR A 353 -10.38 20.94 0.14
C TYR A 353 -10.93 19.92 -0.87
N ARG A 354 -10.73 20.20 -2.16
CA ARG A 354 -11.17 19.30 -3.23
C ARG A 354 -10.29 18.04 -3.25
N GLY A 355 -10.91 16.87 -3.26
CA GLY A 355 -10.21 15.59 -3.45
C GLY A 355 -9.65 15.45 -4.86
N PHE A 356 -9.42 14.20 -5.30
CA PHE A 356 -8.88 13.93 -6.64
C PHE A 356 -9.73 14.49 -7.77
N ASP A 357 -9.10 15.33 -8.58
CA ASP A 357 -9.64 15.93 -9.78
C ASP A 357 -8.50 16.56 -10.56
N VAL A 358 -8.16 15.96 -11.71
CA VAL A 358 -7.07 16.42 -12.58
C VAL A 358 -7.40 17.73 -13.34
N ASP A 359 -8.65 18.23 -13.26
CA ASP A 359 -9.04 19.54 -13.80
C ASP A 359 -8.97 20.65 -12.75
N TYR A 360 -8.63 20.32 -11.50
CA TYR A 360 -8.50 21.29 -10.43
C TYR A 360 -7.03 21.43 -10.01
N PRO A 361 -6.42 22.64 -10.05
CA PRO A 361 -5.02 22.82 -9.71
C PRO A 361 -4.68 22.39 -8.27
N ASP A 362 -3.58 21.67 -8.10
CA ASP A 362 -3.01 21.35 -6.79
C ASP A 362 -2.57 22.64 -6.06
N LEU A 363 -2.22 23.71 -6.78
CA LEU A 363 -2.02 25.03 -6.19
C LEU A 363 -3.24 25.53 -5.42
N GLU A 364 -4.46 25.30 -5.93
CA GLU A 364 -5.67 25.71 -5.22
C GLU A 364 -5.92 24.83 -3.99
N ARG A 365 -5.57 23.55 -4.05
CA ARG A 365 -5.56 22.66 -2.88
C ARG A 365 -4.60 23.15 -1.81
N ALA A 366 -3.37 23.50 -2.19
CA ALA A 366 -2.36 24.05 -1.29
C ALA A 366 -2.85 25.32 -0.61
N LYS A 367 -3.50 26.25 -1.34
CA LYS A 367 -4.07 27.47 -0.75
C LYS A 367 -5.11 27.21 0.35
N ILE A 368 -5.91 26.15 0.23
CA ILE A 368 -6.85 25.76 1.30
C ILE A 368 -6.09 25.28 2.54
N PHE A 369 -5.08 24.43 2.35
CA PHE A 369 -4.24 23.97 3.46
C PHE A 369 -3.51 25.14 4.15
N LEU A 370 -2.95 26.09 3.39
CA LEU A 370 -2.24 27.24 3.95
C LEU A 370 -3.14 28.14 4.82
N LYS A 371 -4.44 28.22 4.52
CA LYS A 371 -5.41 28.91 5.38
C LYS A 371 -5.59 28.19 6.72
N ASP A 372 -5.79 26.86 6.69
CA ASP A 372 -5.88 26.05 7.91
C ASP A 372 -4.59 26.14 8.73
N LEU A 373 -3.42 26.11 8.07
CA LEU A 373 -2.11 26.26 8.74
C LEU A 373 -1.98 27.61 9.45
N ALA A 374 -2.44 28.71 8.84
CA ALA A 374 -2.46 30.01 9.49
C ALA A 374 -3.37 30.03 10.74
N ASP A 375 -4.49 29.30 10.71
CA ASP A 375 -5.33 29.11 11.89
C ASP A 375 -4.66 28.26 12.97
N PHE A 376 -3.98 27.16 12.60
CA PHE A 376 -3.21 26.35 13.54
C PHE A 376 -2.09 27.18 14.19
N GLU A 377 -1.39 28.01 13.42
CA GLU A 377 -0.41 28.97 13.96
C GLU A 377 -1.06 29.92 14.96
N ARG A 378 -2.23 30.48 14.62
CA ARG A 378 -2.93 31.42 15.51
C ARG A 378 -3.36 30.77 16.82
N THR A 379 -3.86 29.53 16.80
CA THR A 379 -4.33 28.83 18.00
C THR A 379 -3.22 28.13 18.77
N GLY A 380 -2.11 27.78 18.10
CA GLY A 380 -1.10 26.87 18.63
C GLY A 380 -1.51 25.40 18.61
N GLU A 381 -2.65 25.07 17.97
CA GLU A 381 -3.24 23.73 17.95
C GLU A 381 -3.22 23.17 16.53
N MET A 382 -2.21 22.37 16.22
CA MET A 382 -2.13 21.59 14.97
C MET A 382 -2.51 20.12 15.24
N PRO A 383 -3.27 19.47 14.35
CA PRO A 383 -3.50 18.03 14.39
C PRO A 383 -2.19 17.24 14.34
N GLN A 384 -2.08 16.20 15.16
CA GLN A 384 -0.88 15.36 15.23
C GLN A 384 -0.67 14.53 13.95
N LEU A 385 -1.74 14.10 13.28
CA LEU A 385 -1.68 13.46 11.97
C LEU A 385 -2.52 14.25 10.96
N ILE A 386 -1.86 14.71 9.90
CA ILE A 386 -2.52 15.24 8.70
C ILE A 386 -2.33 14.24 7.56
N VAL A 387 -3.43 13.79 6.97
CA VAL A 387 -3.41 13.01 5.72
C VAL A 387 -3.89 13.88 4.57
N MET A 388 -3.15 13.91 3.47
CA MET A 388 -3.37 14.84 2.37
C MET A 388 -3.15 14.16 1.03
N ARG A 389 -4.02 14.49 0.07
CA ARG A 389 -3.86 14.08 -1.33
C ARG A 389 -3.54 15.26 -2.23
N LEU A 390 -2.47 15.12 -3.01
CA LEU A 390 -2.22 15.89 -4.23
C LEU A 390 -2.32 14.89 -5.40
N GLY A 391 -2.69 15.32 -6.61
CA GLY A 391 -2.95 14.31 -7.64
C GLY A 391 -2.91 14.76 -9.08
N ASN A 392 -2.51 16.00 -9.38
CA ASN A 392 -2.41 16.45 -10.77
C ASN A 392 -1.24 15.83 -11.52
N ASP A 393 -0.26 15.29 -10.80
CA ASP A 393 0.72 14.41 -11.39
C ASP A 393 0.12 13.07 -11.85
N HIS A 394 -1.13 12.71 -11.58
CA HIS A 394 -1.79 11.68 -12.38
C HIS A 394 -1.83 12.05 -13.88
N THR A 395 -2.04 13.33 -14.18
CA THR A 395 -2.26 13.93 -15.52
C THR A 395 -3.51 13.39 -16.24
N ALA A 396 -3.85 14.02 -17.36
CA ALA A 396 -4.85 13.54 -18.32
C ALA A 396 -4.22 12.98 -19.60
N GLY A 397 -2.91 12.69 -19.59
CA GLY A 397 -2.13 12.42 -20.80
C GLY A 397 -2.24 13.55 -21.83
N LEU A 398 -2.23 13.20 -23.11
CA LEU A 398 -2.42 14.15 -24.23
C LEU A 398 -3.89 14.30 -24.67
N SER A 399 -4.84 14.12 -23.75
CA SER A 399 -6.27 14.23 -24.04
C SER A 399 -6.63 15.65 -24.53
N PRO A 400 -7.39 15.80 -25.64
CA PRO A 400 -7.75 17.11 -26.18
C PRO A 400 -8.47 18.00 -25.15
N GLY A 401 -8.06 19.26 -25.06
CA GLY A 401 -8.66 20.27 -24.17
C GLY A 401 -8.29 20.12 -22.69
N ARG A 402 -7.39 19.19 -22.33
CA ARG A 402 -6.92 18.97 -20.95
C ARG A 402 -5.54 19.61 -20.72
N ILE A 403 -5.19 19.78 -19.45
CA ILE A 403 -3.88 20.32 -19.04
C ILE A 403 -2.78 19.36 -19.50
N ALA A 404 -1.74 19.91 -20.13
CA ALA A 404 -0.61 19.12 -20.62
C ALA A 404 0.16 18.47 -19.45
N PRO A 405 0.71 17.24 -19.62
CA PRO A 405 1.38 16.50 -18.55
C PRO A 405 2.46 17.30 -17.81
N ARG A 406 3.34 18.01 -18.55
CA ARG A 406 4.40 18.84 -17.94
C ARG A 406 3.83 19.96 -17.07
N SER A 407 2.74 20.60 -17.50
CA SER A 407 2.08 21.66 -16.72
C SER A 407 1.39 21.12 -15.48
N ALA A 408 0.75 19.95 -15.57
CA ALA A 408 0.08 19.33 -14.42
C ALA A 408 1.09 18.84 -13.36
N VAL A 409 2.23 18.28 -13.79
CA VAL A 409 3.32 17.90 -12.88
C VAL A 409 4.02 19.12 -12.27
N ALA A 410 4.20 20.21 -13.03
CA ALA A 410 4.75 21.45 -12.49
C ALA A 410 3.82 22.12 -11.45
N ASP A 411 2.50 22.09 -11.68
CA ASP A 411 1.50 22.56 -10.70
C ASP A 411 1.55 21.74 -9.40
N ASN A 412 1.65 20.41 -9.51
CA ASN A 412 1.81 19.53 -8.37
C ASN A 412 3.15 19.75 -7.61
N ASP A 413 4.27 19.90 -8.33
CA ASP A 413 5.58 20.25 -7.75
C ASP A 413 5.54 21.57 -6.98
N TYR A 414 4.94 22.60 -7.59
CA TYR A 414 4.81 23.91 -6.98
C TYR A 414 3.92 23.88 -5.73
N ALA A 415 2.80 23.16 -5.79
CA ALA A 415 1.92 22.96 -4.64
C ALA A 415 2.62 22.26 -3.47
N LEU A 416 3.36 21.18 -3.73
CA LEU A 416 4.15 20.49 -2.71
C LEU A 416 5.22 21.43 -2.11
N GLY A 417 5.94 22.16 -2.97
CA GLY A 417 6.93 23.15 -2.55
C GLY A 417 6.35 24.20 -1.59
N LEU A 418 5.20 24.78 -1.93
CA LEU A 418 4.51 25.76 -1.08
C LEU A 418 4.07 25.18 0.28
N ILE A 419 3.54 23.95 0.27
CA ILE A 419 3.12 23.26 1.49
C ILE A 419 4.33 23.03 2.39
N VAL A 420 5.42 22.47 1.85
CA VAL A 420 6.64 22.20 2.61
C VAL A 420 7.27 23.49 3.11
N GLU A 421 7.38 24.52 2.27
CA GLU A 421 7.93 25.82 2.68
C GLU A 421 7.16 26.42 3.85
N ALA A 422 5.83 26.48 3.77
CA ALA A 422 5.02 27.03 4.85
C ALA A 422 5.12 26.21 6.14
N LEU A 423 5.15 24.88 6.04
CA LEU A 423 5.33 23.99 7.17
C LEU A 423 6.70 24.18 7.84
N THR A 424 7.77 24.35 7.06
CA THR A 424 9.13 24.59 7.61
C THR A 424 9.29 25.93 8.33
N HIS A 425 8.46 26.92 8.01
CA HIS A 425 8.42 28.21 8.70
C HIS A 425 7.41 28.27 9.85
N SER A 426 6.65 27.20 10.08
CA SER A 426 5.66 27.11 11.16
C SER A 426 6.33 26.92 12.52
N ARG A 427 5.65 27.32 13.61
CA ARG A 427 6.09 27.04 14.99
C ARG A 427 6.10 25.54 15.31
N PHE A 428 5.47 24.72 14.47
CA PHE A 428 5.36 23.28 14.64
C PHE A 428 6.57 22.53 14.04
N TRP A 429 7.31 23.17 13.14
CA TRP A 429 8.44 22.57 12.41
C TRP A 429 9.45 21.81 13.30
N PRO A 430 9.90 22.33 14.46
CA PRO A 430 10.88 21.63 15.31
C PRO A 430 10.46 20.24 15.80
N ARG A 431 9.16 19.91 15.70
CA ARG A 431 8.57 18.63 16.14
C ARG A 431 7.83 17.93 15.00
N MET A 432 8.20 18.20 13.74
CA MET A 432 7.46 17.74 12.56
C MET A 432 8.25 16.72 11.72
N ALA A 433 7.53 15.79 11.11
CA ALA A 433 8.00 15.02 9.96
C ALA A 433 6.94 15.02 8.86
N ILE A 434 7.36 15.26 7.62
CA ILE A 434 6.54 15.21 6.41
C ILE A 434 7.00 14.00 5.61
N PHE A 435 6.04 13.17 5.22
CA PHE A 435 6.23 11.96 4.43
C PHE A 435 5.43 12.08 3.15
N VAL A 436 6.08 11.89 2.01
CA VAL A 436 5.49 12.00 0.68
C VAL A 436 5.81 10.75 -0.11
N LEU A 437 4.80 10.12 -0.71
CA LEU A 437 4.97 9.05 -1.69
C LEU A 437 3.92 9.15 -2.80
N GLU A 438 4.16 8.43 -3.88
CA GLU A 438 3.14 8.09 -4.87
C GLU A 438 2.29 6.90 -4.38
N ASP A 439 1.01 6.84 -4.75
CA ASP A 439 0.16 5.69 -4.44
C ASP A 439 0.56 4.44 -5.24
N ASP A 440 0.97 4.63 -6.48
CA ASP A 440 1.48 3.63 -7.41
C ASP A 440 2.55 4.22 -8.38
N ALA A 441 3.10 3.39 -9.26
CA ALA A 441 4.11 3.77 -10.26
C ALA A 441 3.71 3.42 -11.70
N GLN A 442 2.43 3.15 -11.95
CA GLN A 442 1.91 2.50 -13.16
C GLN A 442 2.14 3.30 -14.45
N ASN A 443 2.32 4.62 -14.36
CA ASN A 443 2.34 5.54 -15.50
C ASN A 443 3.76 6.04 -15.85
N GLY A 444 4.77 5.18 -15.70
CA GLY A 444 6.14 5.53 -16.03
C GLY A 444 7.09 4.37 -16.28
N PRO A 445 8.20 4.63 -17.00
CA PRO A 445 9.30 3.68 -17.10
C PRO A 445 10.27 3.81 -15.91
N ASP A 446 10.87 2.70 -15.53
CA ASP A 446 12.01 2.64 -14.61
C ASP A 446 12.95 1.52 -15.05
N HIS A 447 14.26 1.76 -14.94
CA HIS A 447 15.28 0.81 -15.37
C HIS A 447 15.57 -0.29 -14.35
N VAL A 448 15.19 -0.12 -13.08
CA VAL A 448 15.42 -1.10 -12.00
C VAL A 448 14.18 -1.96 -11.81
N ASP A 449 13.02 -1.32 -11.62
CA ASP A 449 11.76 -2.01 -11.37
C ASP A 449 10.56 -1.09 -11.60
N SER A 450 9.49 -1.64 -12.19
CA SER A 450 8.25 -0.90 -12.45
C SER A 450 7.53 -0.35 -11.21
N HIS A 451 7.94 -0.73 -10.00
CA HIS A 451 7.40 -0.23 -8.73
C HIS A 451 8.29 0.82 -8.07
N ARG A 452 9.47 1.11 -8.62
CA ARG A 452 10.36 2.09 -8.02
C ARG A 452 9.80 3.49 -8.25
N SER A 453 9.72 4.29 -7.19
CA SER A 453 8.96 5.53 -7.18
C SER A 453 9.67 6.62 -6.36
N PRO A 454 9.52 7.92 -6.68
CA PRO A 454 10.04 8.96 -5.80
C PRO A 454 9.31 8.95 -4.46
N ALA A 455 10.06 9.22 -3.40
CA ALA A 455 9.51 9.45 -2.07
C ALA A 455 10.36 10.50 -1.34
N PHE A 456 9.75 11.21 -0.40
CA PHE A 456 10.41 12.27 0.36
C PHE A 456 10.11 12.15 1.84
N VAL A 457 11.15 12.28 2.66
CA VAL A 457 11.04 12.38 4.12
C VAL A 457 11.73 13.65 4.54
N ILE A 458 10.97 14.56 5.15
CA ILE A 458 11.36 15.95 5.40
C ILE A 458 11.12 16.25 6.88
N SER A 459 12.18 16.57 7.61
CA SER A 459 12.11 16.85 9.05
C SER A 459 13.38 17.56 9.50
N PRO A 460 13.36 18.34 10.60
CA PRO A 460 14.61 18.79 11.22
C PRO A 460 15.55 17.63 11.57
N TYR A 461 14.97 16.47 11.87
CA TYR A 461 15.71 15.28 12.26
C TYR A 461 16.18 14.41 11.10
N VAL A 462 15.82 14.73 9.85
CA VAL A 462 16.31 13.95 8.70
C VAL A 462 17.73 14.40 8.36
N ARG A 463 18.63 13.42 8.18
CA ARG A 463 19.99 13.65 7.69
C ARG A 463 19.96 14.40 6.37
N ARG A 464 20.88 15.36 6.21
CA ARG A 464 20.90 16.27 5.06
C ARG A 464 21.91 15.82 4.01
N ARG A 465 21.56 16.03 2.74
CA ARG A 465 22.43 15.80 1.57
C ARG A 465 23.00 14.39 1.50
N ILE A 466 22.16 13.40 1.79
CA ILE A 466 22.54 11.99 1.71
C ILE A 466 21.87 11.29 0.53
N VAL A 467 22.50 10.25 0.01
CA VAL A 467 21.86 9.23 -0.82
C VAL A 467 21.64 8.01 0.07
N ASP A 468 20.40 7.55 0.16
CA ASP A 468 20.07 6.35 0.94
C ASP A 468 19.50 5.28 0.00
N SER A 469 20.34 4.29 -0.28
CA SER A 469 20.01 3.13 -1.13
C SER A 469 19.47 1.95 -0.34
N THR A 470 19.05 2.16 0.91
CA THR A 470 18.30 1.15 1.67
C THR A 470 16.97 0.88 0.97
N MET A 471 16.65 -0.40 0.74
CA MET A 471 15.34 -0.77 0.22
C MET A 471 14.26 -0.41 1.24
N TYR A 472 13.45 0.57 0.88
CA TYR A 472 12.24 0.99 1.59
C TYR A 472 11.05 0.86 0.66
N ASN A 473 9.85 0.83 1.25
CA ASN A 473 8.61 0.78 0.50
C ASN A 473 7.47 1.50 1.22
N THR A 474 6.27 1.48 0.63
CA THR A 474 5.05 2.07 1.23
C THR A 474 4.87 1.64 2.69
N THR A 475 5.02 0.35 3.02
CA THR A 475 4.83 -0.12 4.40
C THR A 475 5.97 0.27 5.34
N SER A 476 7.18 0.53 4.84
CA SER A 476 8.27 1.12 5.62
C SER A 476 7.93 2.54 6.08
N MET A 477 7.30 3.32 5.20
CA MET A 477 6.83 4.67 5.52
C MET A 477 5.69 4.64 6.54
N LEU A 478 4.66 3.81 6.32
CA LEU A 478 3.58 3.62 7.27
C LEU A 478 4.09 3.16 8.64
N ARG A 479 4.98 2.18 8.68
CA ARG A 479 5.57 1.68 9.92
C ARG A 479 6.32 2.78 10.69
N THR A 480 6.98 3.70 9.97
CA THR A 480 7.67 4.84 10.58
C THR A 480 6.67 5.82 11.20
N ILE A 481 5.59 6.13 10.49
CA ILE A 481 4.51 7.01 10.97
C ILE A 481 3.84 6.41 12.22
N GLU A 482 3.54 5.11 12.19
CA GLU A 482 2.96 4.39 13.32
C GLU A 482 3.84 4.52 14.56
N LEU A 483 5.15 4.30 14.43
CA LEU A 483 6.08 4.36 15.55
C LEU A 483 6.16 5.77 16.15
N ILE A 484 6.22 6.81 15.32
CA ILE A 484 6.19 8.21 15.78
C ILE A 484 4.92 8.51 16.59
N LEU A 485 3.77 8.05 16.10
CA LEU A 485 2.45 8.35 16.68
C LEU A 485 2.01 7.33 17.74
N GLY A 486 2.85 6.35 18.07
CA GLY A 486 2.54 5.30 19.03
C GLY A 486 1.45 4.32 18.60
N LEU A 487 1.24 4.16 17.29
CA LEU A 487 0.24 3.27 16.71
C LEU A 487 0.77 1.83 16.59
N ARG A 488 -0.15 0.87 16.70
CA ARG A 488 0.14 -0.52 16.38
C ARG A 488 0.11 -0.74 14.86
N PRO A 489 0.89 -1.69 14.34
CA PRO A 489 0.81 -2.06 12.92
C PRO A 489 -0.57 -2.61 12.58
N MET A 490 -1.04 -2.33 11.37
CA MET A 490 -2.34 -2.77 10.87
C MET A 490 -2.30 -4.23 10.41
N THR A 491 -1.19 -4.67 9.82
CA THR A 491 -1.07 -5.99 9.18
C THR A 491 0.26 -6.65 9.52
N HIS A 492 0.52 -7.83 8.97
CA HIS A 492 1.86 -8.40 9.08
C HIS A 492 2.91 -7.66 8.22
N PHE A 493 2.47 -6.86 7.22
CA PHE A 493 3.37 -6.21 6.26
C PHE A 493 4.07 -5.00 6.86
N ASP A 494 3.32 -4.08 7.48
CA ASP A 494 3.88 -2.96 8.24
C ASP A 494 4.56 -3.44 9.52
N ALA A 495 4.01 -4.44 10.22
CA ALA A 495 4.69 -5.06 11.36
C ALA A 495 6.07 -5.64 11.00
N ALA A 496 6.23 -6.18 9.79
CA ALA A 496 7.49 -6.72 9.31
C ALA A 496 8.42 -5.67 8.68
N ALA A 497 7.86 -4.53 8.26
CA ALA A 497 8.56 -3.52 7.49
C ALA A 497 9.75 -2.95 8.26
N ARG A 498 10.77 -2.54 7.50
CA ARG A 498 11.92 -1.83 8.05
C ARG A 498 11.51 -0.37 8.29
N PRO A 499 11.51 0.14 9.53
CA PRO A 499 11.29 1.56 9.74
C PRO A 499 12.39 2.38 9.04
N MET A 500 12.04 3.57 8.56
CA MET A 500 12.96 4.48 7.88
C MET A 500 13.88 5.23 8.87
N ALA A 501 14.12 4.66 10.05
CA ALA A 501 14.92 5.24 11.13
C ALA A 501 16.36 5.55 10.70
N GLY A 502 16.88 4.85 9.69
CA GLY A 502 18.17 5.13 9.09
C GLY A 502 18.26 6.55 8.51
N LEU A 503 17.16 7.15 8.06
CA LEU A 503 17.15 8.52 7.53
C LEU A 503 17.32 9.59 8.61
N PHE A 504 17.11 9.25 9.87
CA PHE A 504 17.03 10.21 10.95
C PHE A 504 18.32 10.28 11.77
N GLN A 505 18.64 11.48 12.25
CA GLN A 505 19.70 11.79 13.22
C GLN A 505 19.07 12.16 14.57
N SER A 506 19.85 12.01 15.65
CA SER A 506 19.35 12.18 17.02
C SER A 506 19.06 13.63 17.41
N GLN A 507 19.70 14.60 16.75
CA GLN A 507 19.51 16.03 16.99
C GLN A 507 18.92 16.70 15.74
N PRO A 508 18.02 17.68 15.91
CA PRO A 508 17.52 18.48 14.79
C PRO A 508 18.65 19.35 14.19
N ASP A 509 18.49 19.75 12.93
CA ASP A 509 19.44 20.58 12.19
C ASP A 509 19.56 22.05 12.65
#